data_AF-A0A1A8EBT0-F1
#
_entry.id   AF-A0A1A8EBT0-F1
#
_cell.length_a   1.000
_cell.length_b   1.000
_cell.length_c   1.000
_cell.angle_alpha   90.00
_cell.angle_beta   90.00
_cell.angle_gamma   90.00
#
_symmetry.space_group_name_H-M   'P 1'
#
loop_
_entity.id
_entity.type
_entity.pdbx_description
1 polymer ?
#
loop_
_entity_poly.entity_id
_entity_poly.type
_entity_poly.pdbx_seq_one_letter_code
_entity_poly.pdbx_strand_id
1 'polypeptide(L)'
;STVTIGLVQALSAHLKLNSFACLRQPSQGPTFGVKGGAAGGGYAQVIPMEEFNLHLTGDIHAITAANNLVAAAIDARMLHEATQSDKALFNRLVPTVNGVRTFSPIQISRLRRLGISKTEPTSL
;
A
#
# COMPACT_ATOMS: atom_id res chain seq x y z
N SER A 1 23.92 2.65 9.31
CA SER A 1 24.32 1.72 8.24
C SER A 1 25.77 1.26 8.38
N THR A 2 26.76 2.15 8.45
CA THR A 2 28.19 1.78 8.53
C THR A 2 28.52 0.83 9.69
N VAL A 3 28.03 1.10 10.90
CA VAL A 3 28.27 0.23 12.07
C VAL A 3 27.63 -1.15 11.91
N THR A 4 26.41 -1.22 11.36
CA THR A 4 25.72 -2.49 11.09
C THR A 4 26.49 -3.37 10.11
N ILE A 5 26.98 -2.76 9.01
CA ILE A 5 27.76 -3.46 8.00
C ILE A 5 29.11 -3.89 8.57
N GLY A 6 29.82 -2.99 9.25
CA GLY A 6 31.11 -3.28 9.88
C GLY A 6 31.02 -4.38 10.95
N LEU A 7 29.93 -4.40 11.72
CA LEU A 7 29.68 -5.46 12.71
C LEU A 7 29.51 -6.82 12.02
N VAL A 8 28.66 -6.91 11.00
CA VAL A 8 28.44 -8.17 10.26
C VAL A 8 29.72 -8.63 9.56
N GLN A 9 30.48 -7.69 8.97
CA GLN A 9 31.81 -7.99 8.42
C GLN A 9 32.74 -8.57 9.49
N ALA A 10 32.79 -8.01 10.70
CA ALA A 10 33.63 -8.51 11.78
C ALA A 10 33.19 -9.87 12.34
N LEU A 11 31.88 -10.07 12.53
CA LEU A 11 31.31 -11.35 12.97
C LEU A 11 31.66 -12.48 11.98
N SER A 12 31.52 -12.21 10.68
CA SER A 12 31.81 -13.19 9.63
C SER A 12 33.32 -13.41 9.43
N ALA A 13 34.12 -12.34 9.32
CA ALA A 13 35.54 -12.45 8.98
C ALA A 13 36.44 -12.83 10.16
N HIS A 14 36.17 -12.30 11.37
CA HIS A 14 37.03 -12.50 12.53
C HIS A 14 36.52 -13.57 13.49
N LEU A 15 35.20 -13.70 13.65
CA LEU A 15 34.61 -14.70 14.57
C LEU A 15 34.10 -15.96 13.85
N LYS A 16 34.16 -15.99 12.51
CA LYS A 16 33.72 -17.12 11.66
C LYS A 16 32.26 -17.53 11.92
N LEU A 17 31.41 -16.56 12.29
CA LEU A 17 29.99 -16.77 12.50
C LEU A 17 29.22 -16.50 11.20
N ASN A 18 28.26 -17.34 10.86
CA ASN A 18 27.38 -17.09 9.72
C ASN A 18 26.40 -15.96 10.05
N SER A 19 26.64 -14.77 9.50
CA SER A 19 25.88 -13.56 9.81
C SER A 19 25.54 -12.75 8.55
N PHE A 20 24.40 -12.07 8.56
CA PHE A 20 23.93 -11.22 7.48
C PHE A 20 23.28 -9.94 8.02
N ALA A 21 23.30 -8.87 7.23
CA ALA A 21 22.70 -7.58 7.58
C ALA A 21 21.38 -7.38 6.83
N CYS A 22 20.36 -6.85 7.51
CA CYS A 22 19.13 -6.36 6.88
C CYS A 22 19.13 -4.83 6.90
N LEU A 23 18.97 -4.23 5.72
CA LEU A 23 18.97 -2.78 5.53
C LEU A 23 17.70 -2.37 4.76
N ARG A 24 17.24 -1.14 4.99
CA ARG A 24 16.12 -0.58 4.22
C ARG A 24 16.64 -0.03 2.89
N GLN A 25 15.85 -0.20 1.83
CA GLN A 25 16.10 0.49 0.57
C GLN A 25 15.97 2.01 0.76
N PRO A 26 16.93 2.82 0.28
CA PRO A 26 16.83 4.26 0.32
C PRO A 26 15.80 4.77 -0.69
N SER A 27 15.20 5.91 -0.38
CA SER A 27 14.37 6.61 -1.35
C SER A 27 15.24 7.28 -2.41
N GLN A 28 14.73 7.33 -3.64
CA GLN A 28 15.46 7.89 -4.78
C GLN A 28 15.59 9.42 -4.75
N GLY A 29 14.65 10.12 -4.10
CA GLY A 29 14.59 11.59 -4.08
C GLY A 29 15.83 12.26 -3.45
N PRO A 30 16.23 11.89 -2.23
CA PRO A 30 17.42 12.44 -1.57
C PRO A 30 18.74 12.21 -2.31
N THR A 31 18.81 11.17 -3.16
CA THR A 31 20.00 10.81 -3.95
C THR A 31 20.36 11.88 -4.98
N PHE A 32 19.35 12.54 -5.57
CA PHE A 32 19.54 13.62 -6.54
C PHE A 32 19.73 15.01 -5.90
N GLY A 33 19.65 15.10 -4.57
CA GLY A 33 19.74 16.36 -3.83
C GLY A 33 21.05 16.52 -3.05
N VAL A 34 21.08 16.03 -1.80
CA VAL A 34 22.10 16.43 -0.81
C VAL A 34 22.97 15.27 -0.31
N LYS A 35 22.54 14.00 -0.36
CA LYS A 35 23.36 12.85 0.09
C LYS A 35 22.99 11.55 -0.63
N GLY A 36 23.97 10.96 -1.33
CA GLY A 36 23.83 9.70 -2.08
C GLY A 36 24.34 8.44 -1.37
N GLY A 37 24.31 8.34 -0.03
CA GLY A 37 24.94 7.21 0.68
C GLY A 37 24.14 6.69 1.87
N ALA A 38 23.16 5.81 1.63
CA ALA A 38 22.34 5.23 2.70
C ALA A 38 22.80 3.84 3.19
N ALA A 39 23.62 3.14 2.40
CA ALA A 39 24.13 1.79 2.71
C ALA A 39 25.59 1.76 3.18
N GLY A 40 25.93 2.66 4.11
CA GLY A 40 27.24 2.67 4.76
C GLY A 40 28.19 3.70 4.17
N GLY A 41 29.48 3.53 4.42
CA GLY A 41 30.52 4.43 3.95
C GLY A 41 31.92 3.97 4.35
N GLY A 42 32.94 4.43 3.60
CA GLY A 42 34.31 3.93 3.74
C GLY A 42 34.41 2.45 3.36
N TYR A 43 35.14 1.66 4.15
CA TYR A 43 35.32 0.21 3.92
C TYR A 43 34.12 -0.65 4.33
N ALA A 44 33.13 -0.07 5.03
CA ALA A 44 31.92 -0.75 5.47
C ALA A 44 30.70 -0.22 4.69
N GLN A 45 30.53 -0.74 3.47
CA GLN A 45 29.46 -0.36 2.54
C GLN A 45 28.88 -1.57 1.81
N VAL A 46 27.63 -1.43 1.35
CA VAL A 46 27.02 -2.39 0.42
C VAL A 46 27.37 -2.01 -1.02
N ILE A 47 27.59 -3.02 -1.85
CA ILE A 47 27.83 -2.88 -3.29
C ILE A 47 26.83 -3.75 -4.06
N PRO A 48 26.42 -3.36 -5.28
CA PRO A 48 26.74 -2.11 -5.98
C PRO A 48 25.95 -0.90 -5.45
N MET A 49 26.64 0.21 -5.15
CA MET A 49 26.05 1.39 -4.50
C MET A 49 25.11 2.18 -5.44
N GLU A 50 25.38 2.19 -6.75
CA GLU A 50 24.58 2.91 -7.75
C GLU A 50 23.17 2.29 -7.89
N GLU A 51 23.09 0.98 -8.11
CA GLU A 51 21.81 0.27 -8.17
C GLU A 51 21.04 0.42 -6.86
N PHE A 52 21.72 0.29 -5.71
CA PHE A 52 21.10 0.41 -4.39
C PHE A 52 20.46 1.77 -4.11
N ASN A 53 21.02 2.84 -4.68
CA ASN A 53 20.54 4.20 -4.48
C ASN A 53 19.53 4.69 -5.53
N LEU A 54 19.40 3.97 -6.65
CA LEU A 54 18.51 4.31 -7.75
C LEU A 54 17.34 3.35 -7.80
N HIS A 55 17.25 2.55 -8.86
CA HIS A 55 16.08 1.73 -9.12
C HIS A 55 16.08 0.40 -8.36
N LEU A 56 17.26 -0.07 -7.93
CA LEU A 56 17.48 -1.41 -7.39
C LEU A 56 16.65 -2.43 -8.20
N THR A 57 15.71 -3.11 -7.56
CA THR A 57 14.81 -4.12 -8.13
C THR A 57 13.44 -3.57 -8.53
N GLY A 58 13.19 -2.27 -8.32
CA GLY A 58 11.93 -1.61 -8.64
C GLY A 58 10.85 -1.66 -7.55
N ASP A 59 11.19 -2.06 -6.32
CA ASP A 59 10.20 -2.20 -5.22
C ASP A 59 9.44 -0.88 -4.94
N ILE A 60 10.16 0.25 -4.92
CA ILE A 60 9.53 1.57 -4.75
C ILE A 60 8.62 1.92 -5.94
N HIS A 61 8.99 1.52 -7.16
CA HIS A 61 8.13 1.74 -8.35
C HIS A 61 6.85 0.94 -8.24
N ALA A 62 6.92 -0.31 -7.79
CA ALA A 62 5.75 -1.15 -7.56
C ALA A 62 4.83 -0.57 -6.48
N ILE A 63 5.38 -0.10 -5.35
CA ILE A 63 4.61 0.57 -4.29
C ILE A 63 3.95 1.84 -4.82
N THR A 64 4.69 2.65 -5.59
CA THR A 64 4.18 3.89 -6.18
C THR A 64 3.04 3.61 -7.16
N ALA A 65 3.20 2.61 -8.03
CA ALA A 65 2.16 2.20 -8.97
C ALA A 65 0.90 1.70 -8.24
N ALA A 66 1.05 0.87 -7.21
CA ALA A 66 -0.08 0.37 -6.41
C ALA A 66 -0.81 1.51 -5.68
N ASN A 67 -0.06 2.43 -5.07
CA ASN A 67 -0.63 3.61 -4.40
C ASN A 67 -1.43 4.48 -5.37
N ASN A 68 -0.84 4.78 -6.53
CA ASN A 68 -1.48 5.63 -7.53
C ASN A 68 -2.69 4.94 -8.18
N LEU A 69 -2.65 3.61 -8.34
CA LEU A 69 -3.78 2.83 -8.82
C LEU A 69 -4.96 2.91 -7.86
N VAL A 70 -4.72 2.81 -6.55
CA VAL A 70 -5.78 2.95 -5.54
C VAL A 70 -6.38 4.36 -5.58
N ALA A 71 -5.55 5.40 -5.65
CA ALA A 71 -6.03 6.78 -5.77
C ALA A 71 -6.89 6.97 -7.03
N ALA A 72 -6.41 6.52 -8.20
CA ALA A 72 -7.14 6.60 -9.45
C ALA A 72 -8.46 5.80 -9.43
N ALA A 73 -8.49 4.63 -8.78
CA ALA A 73 -9.70 3.84 -8.64
C ALA A 73 -10.77 4.53 -7.77
N ILE A 74 -10.34 5.22 -6.70
CA ILE A 74 -11.23 6.02 -5.85
C ILE A 74 -11.81 7.19 -6.66
N ASP A 75 -10.97 7.96 -7.35
CA ASP A 75 -11.41 9.10 -8.16
C ASP A 75 -12.36 8.65 -9.27
N ALA A 76 -12.04 7.56 -9.97
CA ALA A 76 -12.91 6.98 -10.99
C ALA A 76 -14.26 6.55 -10.40
N ARG A 77 -14.26 5.95 -9.20
CA ARG A 77 -15.52 5.58 -8.55
C ARG A 77 -16.36 6.80 -8.20
N MET A 78 -15.76 7.81 -7.59
CA MET A 78 -16.44 9.06 -7.24
C MET A 78 -17.03 9.74 -8.47
N LEU A 79 -16.27 9.81 -9.57
CA LEU A 79 -16.74 10.38 -10.84
C LEU A 79 -17.94 9.63 -11.41
N HIS A 80 -17.88 8.29 -11.44
CA HIS A 80 -18.97 7.46 -11.96
C HIS A 80 -20.22 7.46 -11.06
N GLU A 81 -20.07 7.65 -9.75
CA GLU A 81 -21.20 7.81 -8.83
C GLU A 81 -21.84 9.19 -8.91
N ALA A 82 -21.04 10.25 -9.05
CA ALA A 82 -21.53 11.64 -9.07
C ALA A 82 -22.54 11.92 -10.20
N THR A 83 -22.49 11.14 -11.28
CA THR A 83 -23.39 11.27 -12.44
C THR A 83 -24.64 10.40 -12.36
N GLN A 84 -24.79 9.59 -11.31
CA GLN A 84 -25.89 8.64 -11.15
C GLN A 84 -26.90 9.12 -10.13
N SER A 85 -28.19 8.83 -10.38
CA SER A 85 -29.24 9.09 -9.41
C SER A 85 -29.20 8.09 -8.25
N ASP A 86 -29.64 8.53 -7.07
CA ASP A 86 -29.76 7.68 -5.88
C ASP A 86 -30.58 6.42 -6.15
N LYS A 87 -31.64 6.53 -6.96
CA LYS A 87 -32.45 5.38 -7.39
C LYS A 87 -31.63 4.37 -8.18
N ALA A 88 -30.78 4.83 -9.10
CA ALA A 88 -29.91 3.96 -9.89
C ALA A 88 -28.81 3.30 -9.03
N LEU A 89 -28.27 4.03 -8.05
CA LEU A 89 -27.30 3.50 -7.08
C LEU A 89 -27.95 2.45 -6.17
N PHE A 90 -29.13 2.76 -5.62
CA PHE A 90 -29.89 1.85 -4.76
C PHE A 90 -30.27 0.55 -5.48
N ASN A 91 -30.70 0.63 -6.74
CA ASN A 91 -31.02 -0.53 -7.56
C ASN A 91 -29.82 -1.45 -7.80
N ARG A 92 -28.59 -0.91 -7.82
CA ARG A 92 -27.36 -1.73 -7.91
C ARG A 92 -26.90 -2.24 -6.54
N LEU A 93 -27.11 -1.46 -5.48
CA LEU A 93 -26.77 -1.84 -4.11
C LEU A 93 -27.66 -2.98 -3.57
N VAL A 94 -28.94 -2.96 -3.94
CA VAL A 94 -29.94 -3.99 -3.59
C VAL A 94 -30.68 -4.41 -4.87
N PRO A 95 -30.08 -5.30 -5.68
CA PRO A 95 -30.72 -5.78 -6.90
C PRO A 95 -31.94 -6.63 -6.55
N THR A 96 -32.92 -6.63 -7.44
CA THR A 96 -34.10 -7.49 -7.32
C THR A 96 -33.75 -8.89 -7.82
N VAL A 97 -33.77 -9.89 -6.94
CA VAL A 97 -33.57 -11.30 -7.30
C VAL A 97 -34.92 -12.00 -7.23
N ASN A 98 -35.39 -12.57 -8.34
CA ASN A 98 -36.70 -13.23 -8.44
C ASN A 98 -37.87 -12.35 -7.95
N GLY A 99 -37.83 -11.04 -8.24
CA GLY A 99 -38.87 -10.10 -7.82
C GLY A 99 -38.77 -9.62 -6.37
N VAL A 100 -37.85 -10.15 -5.57
CA VAL A 100 -37.67 -9.80 -4.15
C VAL A 100 -36.39 -8.97 -3.96
N ARG A 101 -36.48 -7.91 -3.15
CA ARG A 101 -35.31 -7.17 -2.65
C ARG A 101 -35.09 -7.49 -1.19
N THR A 102 -33.88 -7.91 -0.85
CA THR A 102 -33.46 -8.22 0.53
C THR A 102 -32.13 -7.56 0.82
N PHE A 103 -31.99 -6.94 2.00
CA PHE A 103 -30.68 -6.50 2.46
C PHE A 103 -29.81 -7.69 2.84
N SER A 104 -28.52 -7.60 2.56
CA SER A 104 -27.54 -8.57 3.05
C SER A 104 -27.31 -8.38 4.57
N PRO A 105 -26.81 -9.42 5.29
CA PRO A 105 -26.49 -9.31 6.71
C PRO A 105 -25.53 -8.15 7.05
N ILE A 106 -24.63 -7.82 6.12
CA ILE A 106 -23.68 -6.70 6.24
C ILE A 106 -24.40 -5.36 6.12
N GLN A 107 -25.34 -5.22 5.17
CA GLN A 107 -26.15 -4.02 5.02
C GLN A 107 -27.00 -3.78 6.27
N ILE A 108 -27.65 -4.81 6.83
CA ILE A 108 -28.42 -4.72 8.08
C ILE A 108 -27.54 -4.28 9.25
N SER A 109 -26.33 -4.83 9.35
CA SER A 109 -25.37 -4.45 10.40
C SER A 109 -24.92 -2.99 10.29
N ARG A 110 -24.78 -2.47 9.06
CA ARG A 110 -24.49 -1.05 8.79
C ARG A 110 -25.68 -0.16 9.14
N LEU A 111 -26.89 -0.53 8.74
CA LEU A 111 -28.13 0.20 9.08
C LEU A 111 -28.27 0.35 10.61
N ARG A 112 -28.01 -0.72 11.37
CA ARG A 112 -28.03 -0.69 12.84
C ARG A 112 -26.99 0.28 13.41
N ARG A 113 -25.76 0.29 12.86
CA ARG A 113 -24.72 1.25 13.27
C ARG A 113 -25.10 2.70 12.96
N LEU A 114 -25.86 2.93 11.90
CA LEU A 114 -26.36 4.25 11.50
C LEU A 114 -27.67 4.65 12.22
N GLY A 115 -28.18 3.81 13.14
CA GLY A 115 -29.43 4.09 13.87
C GLY A 115 -30.71 3.93 13.03
N ILE A 116 -30.63 3.28 11.86
CA ILE A 116 -31.77 3.06 10.96
C ILE A 116 -32.43 1.72 11.30
N SER A 117 -33.69 1.76 11.73
CA SER A 117 -34.48 0.58 12.13
C SER A 117 -35.26 -0.07 10.99
N LYS A 118 -35.36 0.58 9.82
CA LYS A 118 -36.07 0.05 8.65
C LYS A 118 -35.28 -1.08 8.00
N THR A 119 -35.87 -2.28 7.96
CA THR A 119 -35.24 -3.49 7.41
C THR A 119 -35.78 -3.91 6.05
N GLU A 120 -36.85 -3.27 5.55
CA GLU A 120 -37.44 -3.57 4.26
C GLU A 120 -36.92 -2.61 3.18
N PRO A 121 -36.24 -3.10 2.12
CA PRO A 121 -35.67 -2.25 1.07
C PRO A 121 -36.69 -1.43 0.27
N THR A 122 -37.96 -1.84 0.25
CA THR A 122 -39.05 -1.14 -0.43
C THR A 122 -39.65 0.00 0.40
N SER A 123 -39.32 0.08 1.70
CA SER A 123 -39.85 1.06 2.66
C SER A 123 -38.93 2.27 2.91
N LEU A 124 -37.77 2.25 2.26
CA LEU A 124 -36.70 3.25 2.30
C LEU A 124 -36.64 3.96 0.94
#